data_AF-A0A7C3R1F1-F1
#
_entry.id   AF-A0A7C3R1F1-F1
#
_cell.length_a   1.000
_cell.length_b   1.000
_cell.length_c   1.000
_cell.angle_alpha   90.00
_cell.angle_beta   90.00
_cell.angle_gamma   90.00
#
_symmetry.space_group_name_H-M   'P 1'
#
loop_
_entity.id
_entity.type
_entity.pdbx_description
1 polymer ?
#
loop_
_entity_poly.entity_id
_entity_poly.type
_entity_poly.pdbx_seq_one_letter_code
_entity_poly.pdbx_strand_id
1 'polypeptide(L)'
;MLDLSWPCGGRVAEHYYLAIEGVIGVGKTTLARLLQPELNAQLLLEVFEENPFLSAFYTDRARYAFQTQIFFLLSRYHQQHHVLARLLQSGPVISDYTFAKDRLFAHLNLKGDELETYERLHNALAENVIRPDLILYLEADTPVLMERIAVRDRPYERNISEEYIESLRAAYEAFMASYTEAPVLRIDTNRLDVVRNPQDLAEVVQRVRSALGQGTHQRALPHLAAPGTVAAEEALATARRRLADLQRLRRLADADSGLGDNPYYTIMCLQARVGELASHLARTWALEESLRAQFGNREEALEAAVRRSREQFQEALADCLTCMLRLANRLGIDLEGAYMRRLREPDAPRDERG
;
A
#
# COMPACT_ATOMS: atom_id res chain seq x y z
N MET A 1 39.73 30.67 3.96
CA MET A 1 38.94 29.92 4.96
C MET A 1 37.51 30.44 4.87
N LEU A 2 36.68 29.75 4.10
CA LEU A 2 35.23 29.58 4.26
C LEU A 2 34.82 28.62 3.13
N ASP A 3 34.40 27.44 3.55
CA ASP A 3 34.24 26.22 2.77
C ASP A 3 32.93 26.28 1.96
N LEU A 4 33.04 26.13 0.64
CA LEU A 4 31.92 26.02 -0.31
C LEU A 4 31.66 24.52 -0.55
N SER A 5 31.04 23.86 0.41
CA SER A 5 30.55 22.49 0.23
C SER A 5 29.04 22.50 0.03
N TRP A 6 28.63 22.39 -1.23
CA TRP A 6 27.28 22.02 -1.65
C TRP A 6 26.97 20.59 -1.16
N PRO A 7 25.84 20.32 -0.47
CA PRO A 7 25.48 18.95 -0.13
C PRO A 7 24.93 18.24 -1.39
N CYS A 8 25.81 17.68 -2.21
CA CYS A 8 25.47 16.65 -3.18
C CYS A 8 25.24 15.34 -2.43
N GLY A 9 23.98 14.89 -2.32
CA GLY A 9 23.65 13.61 -1.74
C GLY A 9 22.17 13.40 -1.47
N GLY A 10 21.32 13.64 -2.48
CA GLY A 10 19.93 13.17 -2.42
C GLY A 10 19.93 11.65 -2.47
N ARG A 11 19.63 10.98 -1.35
CA ARG A 11 19.32 9.55 -1.38
C ARG A 11 18.08 9.37 -2.26
N VAL A 12 18.21 8.61 -3.34
CA VAL A 12 17.04 8.08 -4.06
C VAL A 12 16.36 7.13 -3.07
N ALA A 13 15.13 7.44 -2.66
CA ALA A 13 14.35 6.51 -1.84
C ALA A 13 14.17 5.20 -2.62
N GLU A 14 14.52 4.05 -2.05
CA GLU A 14 14.37 2.74 -2.72
C GLU A 14 12.91 2.48 -3.12
N HIS A 15 11.95 3.03 -2.37
CA HIS A 15 10.53 2.98 -2.64
C HIS A 15 9.94 4.40 -2.51
N TYR A 16 9.22 4.85 -3.54
CA TYR A 16 8.58 6.15 -3.59
C TYR A 16 7.07 6.01 -3.68
N TYR A 17 6.36 7.04 -3.19
CA TYR A 17 4.94 7.21 -3.32
C TYR A 17 4.61 8.32 -4.33
N LEU A 18 4.11 7.92 -5.51
CA LEU A 18 3.57 8.82 -6.52
C LEU A 18 2.05 8.93 -6.36
N ALA A 19 1.50 10.14 -6.27
CA ALA A 19 0.06 10.35 -6.33
C ALA A 19 -0.33 11.12 -7.59
N ILE A 20 -1.37 10.68 -8.28
CA ILE A 20 -1.89 11.33 -9.48
C ILE A 20 -3.16 12.09 -9.12
N GLU A 21 -3.17 13.38 -9.41
CA GLU A 21 -4.26 14.29 -9.08
C GLU A 21 -4.85 14.96 -10.32
N GLY A 22 -6.06 15.47 -10.18
CA GLY A 22 -6.76 16.20 -11.23
C GLY A 22 -8.27 15.95 -11.24
N VAL A 23 -8.97 16.77 -12.03
CA VAL A 23 -10.43 16.80 -12.10
C VAL A 23 -11.01 15.46 -12.58
N ILE A 24 -12.30 15.23 -12.31
CA ILE A 24 -13.05 14.07 -12.85
C ILE A 24 -12.94 14.09 -14.38
N GLY A 25 -12.71 12.93 -15.00
CA GLY A 25 -12.55 12.81 -16.46
C GLY A 25 -11.14 13.02 -17.01
N VAL A 26 -10.17 13.46 -16.19
CA VAL A 26 -8.82 13.81 -16.71
C VAL A 26 -7.93 12.59 -17.06
N GLY A 27 -8.28 11.38 -16.60
CA GLY A 27 -7.54 10.15 -16.96
C GLY A 27 -6.61 9.58 -15.87
N LYS A 28 -6.76 9.98 -14.60
CA LYS A 28 -5.91 9.54 -13.47
C LYS A 28 -5.72 8.02 -13.38
N THR A 29 -6.81 7.27 -13.24
CA THR A 29 -6.79 5.80 -13.09
C THR A 29 -6.18 5.12 -14.32
N THR A 30 -6.44 5.65 -15.52
CA THR A 30 -5.86 5.15 -16.77
C THR A 30 -4.35 5.33 -16.75
N LEU A 31 -3.86 6.54 -16.43
CA LEU A 31 -2.44 6.82 -16.38
C LEU A 31 -1.74 6.02 -15.27
N ALA A 32 -2.36 5.88 -14.08
CA ALA A 32 -1.83 5.07 -12.99
C ALA A 32 -1.55 3.63 -13.45
N ARG A 33 -2.52 3.01 -14.14
CA ARG A 33 -2.40 1.64 -14.67
C ARG A 33 -1.33 1.52 -15.76
N LEU A 34 -1.16 2.53 -16.60
CA LEU A 34 -0.13 2.55 -17.64
C LEU A 34 1.27 2.76 -17.06
N LEU A 35 1.40 3.58 -16.00
CA LEU A 35 2.68 3.81 -15.32
C LEU A 35 3.11 2.63 -14.44
N GLN A 36 2.16 1.85 -13.91
CA GLN A 36 2.45 0.70 -13.02
C GLN A 36 3.57 -0.22 -13.55
N PRO A 37 3.48 -0.80 -14.77
CA PRO A 37 4.54 -1.66 -15.29
C PRO A 37 5.82 -0.90 -15.64
N GLU A 38 5.72 0.34 -16.13
CA GLU A 38 6.87 1.17 -16.52
C GLU A 38 7.74 1.58 -15.32
N LEU A 39 7.11 1.70 -14.15
CA LEU A 39 7.73 2.14 -12.91
C LEU A 39 7.98 1.00 -11.92
N ASN A 40 7.60 -0.23 -12.27
CA ASN A 40 7.60 -1.40 -11.38
C ASN A 40 6.96 -1.09 -10.02
N ALA A 41 5.80 -0.44 -10.08
CA ALA A 41 5.09 0.06 -8.92
C ALA A 41 3.84 -0.78 -8.62
N GLN A 42 3.33 -0.67 -7.40
CA GLN A 42 2.02 -1.18 -7.00
C GLN A 42 0.96 -0.08 -7.14
N LEU A 43 -0.31 -0.47 -7.24
CA LEU A 43 -1.43 0.46 -7.38
C LEU A 43 -2.24 0.59 -6.09
N LEU A 44 -2.57 1.82 -5.72
CA LEU A 44 -3.55 2.16 -4.71
C LEU A 44 -4.67 3.01 -5.34
N LEU A 45 -5.76 2.38 -5.75
CA LEU A 45 -6.85 3.04 -6.46
C LEU A 45 -8.00 3.46 -5.53
N GLU A 46 -8.63 4.59 -5.85
CA GLU A 46 -9.81 5.09 -5.14
C GLU A 46 -11.02 4.15 -5.27
N VAL A 47 -11.64 3.80 -4.15
CA VAL A 47 -12.82 2.91 -4.10
C VAL A 47 -14.10 3.76 -4.12
N PHE A 48 -14.54 4.16 -5.31
CA PHE A 48 -15.77 4.96 -5.49
C PHE A 48 -17.03 4.11 -5.71
N GLU A 49 -16.90 2.88 -6.22
CA GLU A 49 -18.04 2.01 -6.58
C GLU A 49 -18.82 1.51 -5.35
N GLU A 50 -18.15 1.42 -4.19
CA GLU A 50 -18.75 0.97 -2.94
C GLU A 50 -19.51 2.07 -2.20
N ASN A 51 -19.42 3.33 -2.65
CA ASN A 51 -20.08 4.45 -1.97
C ASN A 51 -21.60 4.42 -2.25
N PRO A 52 -22.45 4.07 -1.27
CA PRO A 52 -23.88 3.91 -1.51
C PRO A 52 -24.59 5.24 -1.79
N PHE A 53 -23.95 6.36 -1.48
CA PHE A 53 -24.51 7.69 -1.64
C PHE A 53 -24.09 8.36 -2.96
N LEU A 54 -23.11 7.82 -3.67
CA LEU A 54 -22.52 8.50 -4.84
C LEU A 54 -23.53 8.74 -5.97
N SER A 55 -24.38 7.75 -6.26
CA SER A 55 -25.44 7.91 -7.26
C SER A 55 -26.47 8.97 -6.85
N ALA A 56 -26.86 8.97 -5.57
CA ALA A 56 -27.80 9.94 -5.02
C ALA A 56 -27.22 11.36 -4.96
N PHE A 57 -25.92 11.50 -4.70
CA PHE A 57 -25.21 12.78 -4.74
C PHE A 57 -25.32 13.47 -6.10
N TYR A 58 -25.15 12.73 -7.21
CA TYR A 58 -25.28 13.34 -8.53
C TYR A 58 -26.73 13.69 -8.91
N THR A 59 -27.71 13.22 -8.13
CA THR A 59 -29.13 13.57 -8.29
C THR A 59 -29.54 14.75 -7.40
N ASP A 60 -29.06 14.78 -6.15
CA ASP A 60 -29.33 15.83 -5.16
C ASP A 60 -28.10 16.05 -4.27
N ARG A 61 -27.21 16.95 -4.72
CA ARG A 61 -25.95 17.22 -4.01
C ARG A 61 -26.18 17.80 -2.63
N ALA A 62 -27.14 18.72 -2.48
CA ALA A 62 -27.40 19.39 -1.21
C ALA A 62 -27.78 18.40 -0.10
N ARG A 63 -28.49 17.32 -0.45
CA ARG A 63 -28.94 16.31 0.52
C ARG A 63 -27.92 15.22 0.82
N TYR A 64 -27.11 14.85 -0.17
CA TYR A 64 -26.24 13.66 -0.08
C TYR A 64 -24.75 13.96 -0.02
N ALA A 65 -24.33 15.23 -0.21
CA ALA A 65 -22.92 15.60 -0.19
C ALA A 65 -22.22 15.16 1.09
N PHE A 66 -22.81 15.40 2.26
CA PHE A 66 -22.17 15.09 3.52
C PHE A 66 -21.87 13.59 3.67
N GLN A 67 -22.87 12.73 3.46
CA GLN A 67 -22.72 11.27 3.56
C GLN A 67 -21.73 10.75 2.53
N THR A 68 -21.76 11.29 1.31
CA THR A 68 -20.80 10.95 0.26
C THR A 68 -19.37 11.31 0.66
N GLN A 69 -19.14 12.51 1.22
CA GLN A 69 -17.80 12.94 1.63
C GLN A 69 -17.28 12.17 2.84
N ILE A 70 -18.12 11.91 3.85
CA ILE A 70 -17.71 11.10 5.02
C ILE A 70 -17.30 9.69 4.59
N PHE A 71 -18.02 9.08 3.64
CA PHE A 71 -17.62 7.78 3.10
C PHE A 71 -16.24 7.85 2.43
N PHE A 72 -16.00 8.85 1.57
CA PHE A 72 -14.69 9.01 0.92
C PHE A 72 -13.57 9.25 1.92
N LEU A 73 -13.79 10.12 2.91
CA LEU A 73 -12.82 10.39 3.97
C LEU A 73 -12.40 9.11 4.71
N LEU A 74 -13.38 8.31 5.16
CA LEU A 74 -13.12 7.08 5.90
C LEU A 74 -12.47 6.00 5.03
N SER A 75 -12.92 5.84 3.78
CA SER A 75 -12.35 4.89 2.82
C SER A 75 -10.88 5.22 2.52
N ARG A 76 -10.59 6.49 2.20
CA ARG A 76 -9.22 6.97 1.95
C ARG A 76 -8.35 6.85 3.18
N TYR A 77 -8.86 7.19 4.37
CA TYR A 77 -8.14 6.99 5.63
C TYR A 77 -7.74 5.52 5.82
N HIS A 78 -8.70 4.60 5.67
CA HIS A 78 -8.43 3.17 5.82
C HIS A 78 -7.36 2.68 4.81
N GLN A 79 -7.48 3.08 3.55
CA GLN A 79 -6.49 2.74 2.51
C GLN A 79 -5.09 3.31 2.81
N GLN A 80 -5.01 4.59 3.18
CA GLN A 80 -3.75 5.26 3.50
C GLN A 80 -3.08 4.66 4.75
N HIS A 81 -3.86 4.28 5.76
CA HIS A 81 -3.33 3.72 7.00
C HIS A 81 -2.94 2.24 6.94
N HIS A 82 -3.76 1.42 6.28
CA HIS A 82 -3.60 -0.04 6.34
C HIS A 82 -2.97 -0.62 5.08
N VAL A 83 -3.15 0.04 3.93
CA VAL A 83 -2.73 -0.48 2.63
C VAL A 83 -1.47 0.21 2.15
N LEU A 84 -1.42 1.55 2.12
CA LEU A 84 -0.27 2.29 1.57
C LEU A 84 1.05 1.91 2.27
N ALA A 85 1.06 1.85 3.60
CA ALA A 85 2.26 1.47 4.36
C ALA A 85 2.78 0.06 3.99
N ARG A 86 1.86 -0.90 3.79
CA ARG A 86 2.20 -2.27 3.36
C ARG A 86 2.73 -2.28 1.92
N LEU A 87 2.09 -1.52 1.02
CA LEU A 87 2.50 -1.46 -0.38
C LEU A 87 3.89 -0.83 -0.51
N LEU A 88 4.16 0.28 0.18
CA LEU A 88 5.47 0.95 0.16
C LEU A 88 6.61 0.09 0.70
N GLN A 89 6.33 -0.87 1.59
CA GLN A 89 7.31 -1.87 2.03
C GLN A 89 7.65 -2.92 0.97
N SER A 90 6.78 -3.09 -0.03
CA SER A 90 6.94 -4.10 -1.08
C SER A 90 7.44 -3.51 -2.40
N GLY A 91 7.56 -2.18 -2.51
CA GLY A 91 7.98 -1.49 -3.73
C GLY A 91 7.39 -0.07 -3.85
N PRO A 92 7.72 0.66 -4.93
CA PRO A 92 7.08 1.94 -5.23
C PRO A 92 5.56 1.82 -5.34
N VAL A 93 4.84 2.89 -5.02
CA VAL A 93 3.37 2.93 -5.08
C VAL A 93 2.90 4.10 -5.92
N ILE A 94 1.91 3.83 -6.78
CA ILE A 94 1.17 4.86 -7.51
C ILE A 94 -0.26 4.86 -7.00
N SER A 95 -0.76 6.01 -6.57
CA SER A 95 -2.16 6.21 -6.25
C SER A 95 -2.82 7.18 -7.22
N ASP A 96 -4.11 7.01 -7.49
CA ASP A 96 -4.90 7.93 -8.33
C ASP A 96 -5.68 8.98 -7.51
N TYR A 97 -5.33 9.12 -6.24
CA TYR A 97 -5.82 10.15 -5.34
C TYR A 97 -4.78 10.49 -4.25
N THR A 98 -4.99 11.63 -3.60
CA THR A 98 -4.36 12.03 -2.34
C THR A 98 -5.42 12.17 -1.26
N PHE A 99 -5.01 12.05 0.00
CA PHE A 99 -5.90 12.37 1.11
C PHE A 99 -6.30 13.86 1.10
N ALA A 100 -5.36 14.74 0.77
CA ALA A 100 -5.54 16.19 0.79
C ALA A 100 -6.64 16.68 -0.19
N LYS A 101 -6.88 15.94 -1.29
CA LYS A 101 -8.00 16.18 -2.23
C LYS A 101 -9.37 16.19 -1.56
N ASP A 102 -9.58 15.40 -0.51
CA ASP A 102 -10.91 15.25 0.10
C ASP A 102 -11.48 16.58 0.57
N ARG A 103 -10.59 17.38 1.15
CA ARG A 103 -10.90 18.70 1.67
C ARG A 103 -11.43 19.61 0.57
N LEU A 104 -10.88 19.57 -0.65
CA LEU A 104 -11.35 20.36 -1.79
C LEU A 104 -12.81 20.04 -2.12
N PHE A 105 -13.15 18.76 -2.21
CA PHE A 105 -14.51 18.32 -2.53
C PHE A 105 -15.50 18.67 -1.42
N ALA A 106 -15.08 18.60 -0.16
CA ALA A 106 -15.89 19.02 0.97
C ALA A 106 -16.22 20.51 0.95
N HIS A 107 -15.25 21.39 0.71
CA HIS A 107 -15.50 22.85 0.66
C HIS A 107 -16.42 23.28 -0.48
N LEU A 108 -16.40 22.53 -1.58
CA LEU A 108 -17.21 22.83 -2.75
C LEU A 108 -18.68 22.40 -2.58
N ASN A 109 -18.92 21.36 -1.77
CA ASN A 109 -20.24 20.73 -1.66
C ASN A 109 -20.91 20.89 -0.28
N LEU A 110 -20.17 21.17 0.80
CA LEU A 110 -20.67 21.28 2.16
C LEU A 110 -20.68 22.74 2.63
N LYS A 111 -21.61 23.06 3.54
CA LYS A 111 -21.75 24.41 4.13
C LYS A 111 -22.19 24.29 5.59
N GLY A 112 -21.95 25.35 6.37
CA GLY A 112 -22.38 25.43 7.78
C GLY A 112 -21.85 24.27 8.62
N ASP A 113 -22.73 23.73 9.47
CA ASP A 113 -22.42 22.68 10.45
C ASP A 113 -21.85 21.39 9.82
N GLU A 114 -22.25 21.06 8.59
CA GLU A 114 -21.75 19.89 7.86
C GLU A 114 -20.26 20.05 7.50
N LEU A 115 -19.88 21.23 7.02
CA LEU A 115 -18.48 21.53 6.70
C LEU A 115 -17.63 21.58 7.97
N GLU A 116 -18.14 22.17 9.05
CA GLU A 116 -17.44 22.21 10.33
C GLU A 116 -17.21 20.81 10.91
N THR A 117 -18.23 19.95 10.84
CA THR A 117 -18.14 18.56 11.29
C THR A 117 -17.12 17.78 10.46
N TYR A 118 -17.17 17.95 9.15
CA TYR A 118 -16.20 17.36 8.22
C TYR A 118 -14.76 17.78 8.59
N GLU A 119 -14.52 19.07 8.79
CA GLU A 119 -13.20 19.62 9.13
C GLU A 119 -12.63 19.04 10.43
N ARG A 120 -13.47 18.94 11.47
CA ARG A 120 -13.06 18.32 12.75
C ARG A 120 -12.64 16.87 12.55
N LEU A 121 -13.41 16.10 11.78
CA LEU A 121 -13.08 14.70 11.50
C LEU A 121 -11.83 14.57 10.63
N HIS A 122 -11.73 15.36 9.56
CA HIS A 122 -10.56 15.36 8.68
C HIS A 122 -9.29 15.66 9.46
N ASN A 123 -9.28 16.69 10.31
CA ASN A 123 -8.11 17.05 11.10
C ASN A 123 -7.72 15.96 12.10
N ALA A 124 -8.69 15.30 12.74
CA ALA A 124 -8.42 14.17 13.62
C ALA A 124 -7.80 12.96 12.90
N LEU A 125 -8.09 12.78 11.61
CA LEU A 125 -7.58 11.67 10.80
C LEU A 125 -6.26 12.03 10.07
N ALA A 126 -6.01 13.31 9.79
CA ALA A 126 -4.89 13.76 8.96
C ALA A 126 -3.50 13.61 9.61
N GLU A 127 -3.40 13.52 10.94
CA GLU A 127 -2.12 13.54 11.67
C GLU A 127 -1.16 12.39 11.31
N ASN A 128 -1.64 11.34 10.66
CA ASN A 128 -0.87 10.11 10.40
C ASN A 128 -0.86 9.68 8.93
N VAL A 129 -1.21 10.57 8.00
CA VAL A 129 -1.24 10.27 6.57
C VAL A 129 0.15 10.40 5.95
N ILE A 130 0.58 9.37 5.22
CA ILE A 130 1.84 9.37 4.47
C ILE A 130 1.73 10.34 3.30
N ARG A 131 2.71 11.23 3.17
CA ARG A 131 2.78 12.21 2.08
C ARG A 131 3.41 11.59 0.83
N PRO A 132 2.94 11.96 -0.38
CA PRO A 132 3.58 11.53 -1.62
C PRO A 132 4.96 12.18 -1.78
N ASP A 133 5.89 11.45 -2.40
CA ASP A 133 7.19 11.96 -2.84
C ASP A 133 7.05 12.84 -4.09
N LEU A 134 6.00 12.61 -4.90
CA LEU A 134 5.67 13.40 -6.07
C LEU A 134 4.15 13.39 -6.30
N ILE A 135 3.59 14.56 -6.62
CA ILE A 135 2.23 14.68 -7.16
C ILE A 135 2.31 14.91 -8.66
N LEU A 136 1.63 14.05 -9.42
CA LEU A 136 1.41 14.20 -10.85
C LEU A 136 0.04 14.85 -11.07
N TYR A 137 0.02 16.16 -11.28
CA TYR A 137 -1.22 16.90 -11.50
C TYR A 137 -1.57 16.92 -12.99
N LEU A 138 -2.69 16.29 -13.35
CA LEU A 138 -3.19 16.23 -14.71
C LEU A 138 -4.18 17.35 -14.96
N GLU A 139 -3.98 18.06 -16.08
CA GLU A 139 -4.80 19.18 -16.52
C GLU A 139 -5.46 18.87 -17.85
N ALA A 140 -6.69 19.35 -18.02
CA ALA A 140 -7.37 19.40 -19.31
C ALA A 140 -8.43 20.49 -19.28
N ASP A 141 -8.81 20.96 -20.46
CA ASP A 141 -9.88 21.92 -20.63
C ASP A 141 -11.23 21.25 -20.36
N THR A 142 -12.17 22.02 -19.81
CA THR A 142 -13.53 21.55 -19.46
C THR A 142 -14.24 20.82 -20.61
N PRO A 143 -14.19 21.29 -21.88
CA PRO A 143 -14.77 20.53 -23.00
C PRO A 143 -14.18 19.13 -23.16
N VAL A 144 -12.86 18.97 -23.00
CA VAL A 144 -12.17 17.68 -23.10
C VAL A 144 -12.56 16.77 -21.93
N LEU A 145 -12.68 17.33 -20.72
CA LEU A 145 -13.14 16.58 -19.54
C LEU A 145 -14.57 16.07 -19.73
N MET A 146 -15.48 16.91 -20.22
CA MET A 146 -16.87 16.55 -20.48
C MET A 146 -16.98 15.45 -21.54
N GLU A 147 -16.20 15.54 -22.62
CA GLU A 147 -16.13 14.48 -23.64
C GLU A 147 -15.69 13.13 -23.03
N ARG A 148 -14.62 13.14 -22.22
CA ARG A 148 -14.11 11.92 -21.56
C ARG A 148 -15.09 11.32 -20.56
N ILE A 149 -15.80 12.16 -19.81
CA ILE A 149 -16.85 11.71 -18.88
C ILE A 149 -17.97 11.03 -19.66
N ALA A 150 -18.41 11.63 -20.77
CA ALA A 150 -19.45 11.06 -21.63
C ALA A 150 -19.03 9.71 -22.22
N VAL A 151 -17.79 9.60 -22.74
CA VAL A 151 -17.25 8.34 -23.31
C VAL A 151 -17.15 7.23 -22.26
N ARG A 152 -16.84 7.56 -21.00
CA ARG A 152 -16.73 6.58 -19.91
C ARG A 152 -18.08 5.97 -19.49
N ASP A 153 -19.19 6.64 -19.80
CA ASP A 153 -20.57 6.20 -19.63
C ASP A 153 -20.92 5.61 -18.24
N ARG A 154 -20.41 6.22 -17.17
CA ARG A 154 -20.82 5.85 -15.81
C ARG A 154 -22.23 6.39 -15.55
N PRO A 155 -23.23 5.55 -15.19
CA PRO A 155 -24.62 5.98 -15.07
C PRO A 155 -24.83 7.18 -14.13
N TYR A 156 -24.08 7.22 -13.04
CA TYR A 156 -24.16 8.29 -12.03
C TYR A 156 -23.44 9.58 -12.46
N GLU A 157 -22.61 9.58 -13.50
CA GLU A 157 -21.89 10.78 -13.97
C GLU A 157 -22.60 11.50 -15.13
N ARG A 158 -23.62 10.89 -15.74
CA ARG A 158 -24.29 11.41 -16.94
C ARG A 158 -24.92 12.79 -16.77
N ASN A 159 -25.32 13.15 -15.56
CA ASN A 159 -25.97 14.42 -15.24
C ASN A 159 -25.02 15.46 -14.62
N ILE A 160 -23.71 15.24 -14.71
CA ILE A 160 -22.74 16.24 -14.27
C ILE A 160 -22.82 17.47 -15.18
N SER A 161 -23.02 18.65 -14.59
CA SER A 161 -23.03 19.91 -15.34
C SER A 161 -21.62 20.40 -15.66
N GLU A 162 -21.48 21.10 -16.77
CA GLU A 162 -20.22 21.71 -17.21
C GLU A 162 -19.72 22.74 -16.19
N GLU A 163 -20.62 23.57 -15.65
CA GLU A 163 -20.29 24.61 -14.67
C GLU A 163 -19.71 24.01 -13.38
N TYR A 164 -20.15 22.79 -13.02
CA TYR A 164 -19.60 22.10 -11.86
C TYR A 164 -18.19 21.59 -12.12
N ILE A 165 -17.93 21.02 -13.30
CA ILE A 165 -16.57 20.62 -13.69
C ILE A 165 -15.64 21.83 -13.75
N GLU A 166 -16.12 22.95 -14.27
CA GLU A 166 -15.36 24.21 -14.28
C GLU A 166 -15.05 24.70 -12.87
N SER A 167 -16.04 24.66 -11.96
CA SER A 167 -15.85 25.03 -10.54
C SER A 167 -14.83 24.11 -9.85
N LEU A 168 -14.90 22.80 -10.11
CA LEU A 168 -13.91 21.84 -9.61
C LEU A 168 -12.51 22.11 -10.17
N ARG A 169 -12.40 22.43 -11.46
CA ARG A 169 -11.14 22.77 -12.11
C ARG A 169 -10.51 23.99 -11.46
N ALA A 170 -11.28 25.07 -11.28
CA ALA A 170 -10.79 26.28 -10.59
C ALA A 170 -10.36 26.01 -9.14
N ALA A 171 -11.10 25.16 -8.41
CA ALA A 171 -10.72 24.76 -7.06
C ALA A 171 -9.42 23.96 -7.03
N TYR A 172 -9.22 23.05 -8.00
CA TYR A 172 -8.00 22.27 -8.15
C TYR A 172 -6.79 23.15 -8.48
N GLU A 173 -6.96 24.11 -9.39
CA GLU A 173 -5.94 25.08 -9.73
C GLU A 173 -5.48 25.89 -8.51
N ALA A 174 -6.44 26.45 -7.76
CA ALA A 174 -6.15 27.20 -6.55
C ALA A 174 -5.44 26.34 -5.49
N PHE A 175 -5.90 25.09 -5.31
CA PHE A 175 -5.29 24.15 -4.37
C PHE A 175 -3.84 23.83 -4.76
N MET A 176 -3.60 23.43 -6.00
CA MET A 176 -2.28 23.04 -6.50
C MET A 176 -1.29 24.22 -6.53
N ALA A 177 -1.76 25.44 -6.77
CA ALA A 177 -0.93 26.64 -6.71
C ALA A 177 -0.41 26.94 -5.28
N SER A 178 -1.16 26.53 -4.25
CA SER A 178 -0.81 26.75 -2.84
C SER A 178 -0.19 25.54 -2.15
N TYR A 179 -0.11 24.39 -2.84
CA TYR A 179 0.32 23.13 -2.25
C TYR A 179 1.85 23.07 -2.08
N THR A 180 2.32 22.86 -0.85
CA THR A 180 3.76 22.85 -0.52
C THR A 180 4.25 21.55 0.13
N GLU A 181 3.37 20.57 0.35
CA GLU A 181 3.71 19.36 1.11
C GLU A 181 4.48 18.31 0.29
N ALA A 182 4.42 18.38 -1.04
CA ALA A 182 5.16 17.54 -1.97
C ALA A 182 5.43 18.30 -3.28
N PRO A 183 6.48 17.95 -4.04
CA PRO A 183 6.69 18.53 -5.37
C PRO A 183 5.56 18.14 -6.32
N VAL A 184 5.21 19.06 -7.23
CA VAL A 184 4.12 18.89 -8.19
C VAL A 184 4.67 18.91 -9.62
N LEU A 185 4.46 17.84 -10.38
CA LEU A 185 4.70 17.76 -11.81
C LEU A 185 3.37 17.91 -12.54
N ARG A 186 3.23 18.99 -13.32
CA ARG A 186 2.00 19.29 -14.08
C ARG A 186 2.09 18.67 -15.49
N ILE A 187 1.00 18.03 -15.92
CA ILE A 187 0.88 17.43 -17.25
C ILE A 187 -0.43 17.89 -17.89
N ASP A 188 -0.31 18.66 -18.98
CA ASP A 188 -1.42 18.91 -19.89
C ASP A 188 -1.76 17.61 -20.63
N THR A 189 -3.02 17.22 -20.54
CA THR A 189 -3.55 16.01 -21.18
C THR A 189 -4.50 16.32 -22.34
N ASN A 190 -4.69 17.58 -22.75
CA ASN A 190 -5.60 17.97 -23.83
C ASN A 190 -5.26 17.27 -25.16
N ARG A 191 -3.95 17.13 -25.45
CA ARG A 191 -3.45 16.53 -26.70
C ARG A 191 -2.64 15.25 -26.48
N LEU A 192 -2.62 14.75 -25.25
CA LEU A 192 -1.81 13.61 -24.86
C LEU A 192 -2.64 12.33 -24.98
N ASP A 193 -2.26 11.40 -25.85
CA ASP A 193 -2.94 10.11 -26.01
C ASP A 193 -2.04 8.96 -25.54
N VAL A 194 -1.86 8.85 -24.23
CA VAL A 194 -1.06 7.78 -23.60
C VAL A 194 -1.60 6.36 -23.83
N VAL A 195 -2.83 6.22 -24.33
CA VAL A 195 -3.46 4.92 -24.58
C VAL A 195 -3.12 4.41 -25.98
N ARG A 196 -3.17 5.28 -26.99
CA ARG A 196 -2.93 4.90 -28.40
C ARG A 196 -1.53 5.23 -28.89
N ASN A 197 -0.85 6.18 -28.25
CA ASN A 197 0.47 6.64 -28.65
C ASN A 197 1.54 6.26 -27.61
N PRO A 198 2.36 5.23 -27.87
CA PRO A 198 3.45 4.84 -26.98
C PRO A 198 4.50 5.93 -26.76
N GLN A 199 4.66 6.87 -27.71
CA GLN A 199 5.62 7.97 -27.56
C GLN A 199 5.17 8.96 -26.49
N ASP A 200 3.88 9.26 -26.44
CA ASP A 200 3.29 10.13 -25.42
C ASP A 200 3.45 9.52 -24.02
N LEU A 201 3.20 8.21 -23.88
CA LEU A 201 3.43 7.50 -22.63
C LEU A 201 4.91 7.52 -22.22
N ALA A 202 5.82 7.26 -23.16
CA ALA A 202 7.26 7.28 -22.89
C ALA A 202 7.75 8.66 -22.43
N GLU A 203 7.22 9.74 -23.02
CA GLU A 203 7.51 11.10 -22.58
C GLU A 203 7.07 11.35 -21.13
N VAL A 204 5.85 10.93 -20.77
CA VAL A 204 5.35 11.03 -19.39
C VAL A 204 6.23 10.24 -18.43
N VAL A 205 6.57 9.00 -18.76
CA VAL A 205 7.45 8.14 -17.93
C VAL A 205 8.81 8.83 -17.71
N GLN A 206 9.39 9.41 -18.76
CA GLN A 206 10.67 10.10 -18.65
C GLN A 206 10.58 11.33 -17.74
N ARG A 207 9.52 12.14 -17.88
CA ARG A 207 9.29 13.30 -17.01
C ARG A 207 9.11 12.89 -15.55
N VAL A 208 8.34 11.82 -15.29
CA VAL A 208 8.13 11.28 -13.93
C VAL A 208 9.44 10.75 -13.34
N ARG A 209 10.21 9.94 -14.07
CA ARG A 209 11.52 9.44 -13.61
C ARG A 209 12.49 10.58 -13.33
N SER A 210 12.52 11.60 -14.18
CA SER A 210 13.35 12.79 -13.97
C SER A 210 12.96 13.53 -12.69
N ALA A 211 11.65 13.75 -12.47
CA ALA A 211 11.14 14.41 -11.28
C ALA A 211 11.40 13.62 -9.98
N LEU A 212 11.38 12.28 -10.04
CA LEU A 212 11.75 11.38 -8.94
C LEU A 212 13.28 11.25 -8.74
N GLY A 213 14.11 11.95 -9.52
CA GLY A 213 15.57 11.87 -9.43
C GLY A 213 16.18 10.59 -10.01
N GLN A 214 15.45 9.84 -10.82
CA GLN A 214 15.87 8.60 -11.48
C GLN A 214 16.43 8.82 -12.91
N GLY A 215 16.82 10.06 -13.25
CA GLY A 215 17.28 10.46 -14.59
C GLY A 215 18.78 10.28 -14.86
N THR A 216 19.10 9.38 -15.80
CA THR A 216 20.37 9.18 -16.55
C THR A 216 21.69 9.39 -15.80
N HIS A 217 22.09 8.41 -14.99
CA HIS A 217 23.51 8.11 -14.85
C HIS A 217 23.96 7.30 -16.07
N GLN A 218 24.68 7.95 -16.97
CA GLN A 218 25.52 7.27 -17.96
C GLN A 218 26.39 6.25 -17.19
N ARG A 219 26.19 4.95 -17.43
CA ARG A 219 26.98 3.89 -16.79
C ARG A 219 28.45 4.20 -17.01
N ALA A 220 29.18 4.55 -15.95
CA ALA A 220 30.63 4.63 -16.01
C ALA A 220 31.17 3.24 -16.38
N LEU A 221 32.15 3.22 -17.28
CA LEU A 221 32.87 2.03 -17.73
C LEU A 221 33.33 1.17 -16.53
N PRO A 222 33.42 -0.16 -16.69
CA PRO A 222 33.67 -1.06 -15.57
C PRO A 222 35.05 -0.79 -14.96
N HIS A 223 35.07 -0.30 -13.72
CA HIS A 223 36.28 -0.32 -12.91
C HIS A 223 36.45 -1.72 -12.32
N LEU A 224 37.55 -2.37 -12.71
CA LEU A 224 37.98 -3.66 -12.18
C LEU A 224 38.43 -3.55 -10.71
N ALA A 225 37.81 -4.43 -9.91
CA ALA A 225 38.26 -5.12 -8.68
C ALA A 225 38.18 -4.46 -7.29
N ALA A 226 37.42 -5.11 -6.39
CA ALA A 226 37.96 -5.86 -5.22
C ALA A 226 36.94 -6.92 -4.72
N PRO A 227 37.38 -8.09 -4.19
CA PRO A 227 36.53 -9.26 -3.94
C PRO A 227 35.91 -9.23 -2.54
N GLY A 228 34.58 -9.36 -2.44
CA GLY A 228 33.94 -9.46 -1.12
C GLY A 228 32.42 -9.43 -1.09
N THR A 229 31.74 -10.29 -1.85
CA THR A 229 30.29 -10.53 -1.65
C THR A 229 29.88 -11.96 -2.02
N VAL A 230 30.56 -12.59 -2.97
CA VAL A 230 30.23 -13.96 -3.41
C VAL A 230 30.41 -15.01 -2.29
N ALA A 231 31.34 -14.78 -1.35
CA ALA A 231 31.60 -15.70 -0.23
C ALA A 231 30.49 -15.72 0.85
N ALA A 232 29.66 -14.67 0.94
CA ALA A 232 28.61 -14.60 1.95
C ALA A 232 27.34 -15.36 1.52
N GLU A 233 27.02 -15.34 0.23
CA GLU A 233 25.87 -16.06 -0.33
C GLU A 233 26.12 -17.57 -0.40
N GLU A 234 27.36 -18.00 -0.70
CA GLU A 234 27.74 -19.42 -0.71
C GLU A 234 27.80 -20.03 0.71
N ALA A 235 28.18 -19.24 1.72
CA ALA A 235 28.16 -19.67 3.12
C ALA A 235 26.74 -19.84 3.69
N LEU A 236 25.74 -19.11 3.16
CA LEU A 236 24.34 -19.16 3.62
C LEU A 236 23.58 -20.44 3.20
N ALA A 237 24.15 -21.22 2.27
CA ALA A 237 23.52 -22.38 1.67
C ALA A 237 23.83 -23.72 2.39
N THR A 238 24.85 -23.79 3.25
CA THR A 238 25.44 -25.08 3.68
C THR A 238 25.36 -25.43 5.17
N ALA A 239 24.90 -24.56 6.07
CA ALA A 239 24.81 -24.88 7.50
C ALA A 239 23.37 -25.22 7.95
N ARG A 240 23.21 -26.33 8.69
CA ARG A 240 21.97 -26.70 9.42
C ARG A 240 21.51 -25.50 10.25
N ARG A 241 20.46 -24.81 9.78
CA ARG A 241 19.93 -23.60 10.42
C ARG A 241 19.33 -23.95 11.78
N ARG A 242 19.86 -23.31 12.82
CA ARG A 242 19.36 -23.38 14.18
C ARG A 242 18.27 -22.32 14.39
N LEU A 243 17.35 -22.53 15.32
CA LEU A 243 16.29 -21.55 15.62
C LEU A 243 16.91 -20.21 16.09
N ALA A 244 18.07 -20.27 16.76
CA ALA A 244 18.89 -19.11 17.10
C ALA A 244 19.31 -18.28 15.88
N ASP A 245 19.60 -18.92 14.74
CA ASP A 245 19.97 -18.22 13.50
C ASP A 245 18.77 -17.47 12.91
N LEU A 246 17.59 -18.08 12.94
CA LEU A 246 16.33 -17.43 12.52
C LEU A 246 15.96 -16.27 13.46
N GLN A 247 16.16 -16.44 14.77
CA GLN A 247 15.99 -15.35 15.75
C GLN A 247 16.96 -14.19 15.47
N ARG A 248 18.22 -14.48 15.10
CA ARG A 248 19.21 -13.44 14.75
C ARG A 248 18.87 -12.74 13.44
N LEU A 249 18.53 -13.48 12.39
CA LEU A 249 18.11 -12.92 11.10
C LEU A 249 16.85 -12.05 11.28
N ARG A 250 15.91 -12.50 12.10
CA ARG A 250 14.70 -11.73 12.40
C ARG A 250 15.01 -10.46 13.19
N ARG A 251 15.92 -10.51 14.18
CA ARG A 251 16.40 -9.30 14.89
C ARG A 251 17.00 -8.28 13.95
N LEU A 252 17.78 -8.72 12.96
CA LEU A 252 18.38 -7.83 11.96
C LEU A 252 17.30 -7.24 11.04
N ALA A 253 16.38 -8.06 10.53
CA ALA A 253 15.25 -7.58 9.72
C ALA A 253 14.31 -6.61 10.48
N ASP A 254 14.15 -6.81 11.78
CA ASP A 254 13.33 -5.95 12.64
C ASP A 254 14.09 -4.68 13.09
N ALA A 255 15.42 -4.70 13.14
CA ALA A 255 16.26 -3.54 13.51
C ALA A 255 16.23 -2.42 12.47
N ASP A 256 16.04 -2.76 11.19
CA ASP A 256 15.95 -1.80 10.09
C ASP A 256 14.54 -1.23 9.88
N SER A 257 13.52 -1.81 10.52
CA SER A 257 12.11 -1.49 10.24
C SER A 257 11.43 -0.57 11.26
N GLY A 258 12.14 -0.12 12.32
CA GLY A 258 11.71 0.95 13.24
C GLY A 258 10.32 0.75 13.88
N LEU A 259 9.77 -0.46 13.81
CA LEU A 259 8.41 -0.79 14.19
C LEU A 259 8.27 -0.78 15.71
N GLY A 260 7.26 -0.04 16.17
CA GLY A 260 6.90 0.18 17.57
C GLY A 260 7.17 -1.01 18.49
N ASP A 261 7.92 -0.69 19.53
CA ASP A 261 8.65 -1.51 20.48
C ASP A 261 7.77 -2.35 21.46
N ASN A 262 6.55 -2.72 21.06
CA ASN A 262 5.52 -3.21 22.00
C ASN A 262 5.24 -4.74 21.90
N PRO A 263 5.54 -5.55 22.94
CA PRO A 263 5.25 -6.99 22.95
C PRO A 263 3.74 -7.33 22.92
N TYR A 264 2.87 -6.41 23.37
CA TYR A 264 1.41 -6.58 23.33
C TYR A 264 0.83 -6.56 21.91
N TYR A 265 1.45 -5.80 21.00
CA TYR A 265 1.05 -5.82 19.59
C TYR A 265 1.44 -7.16 18.93
N THR A 266 2.63 -7.67 19.24
CA THR A 266 3.12 -8.95 18.71
C THR A 266 2.26 -10.14 19.15
N ILE A 267 1.74 -10.15 20.39
CA ILE A 267 0.85 -11.23 20.84
C ILE A 267 -0.52 -11.18 20.14
N MET A 268 -1.06 -9.98 19.87
CA MET A 268 -2.29 -9.83 19.09
C MET A 268 -2.10 -10.32 17.65
N CYS A 269 -0.95 -10.04 17.02
CA CYS A 269 -0.59 -10.60 15.72
C CYS A 269 -0.52 -12.12 15.75
N LEU A 270 0.11 -12.71 16.77
CA LEU A 270 0.17 -14.16 16.93
C LEU A 270 -1.23 -14.77 17.06
N GLN A 271 -2.12 -14.17 17.85
CA GLN A 271 -3.51 -14.63 17.99
C GLN A 271 -4.27 -14.63 16.66
N ALA A 272 -4.12 -13.56 15.87
CA ALA A 272 -4.76 -13.48 14.55
C ALA A 272 -4.23 -14.58 13.60
N ARG A 273 -2.91 -14.81 13.56
CA ARG A 273 -2.31 -15.86 12.70
C ARG A 273 -2.70 -17.26 13.14
N VAL A 274 -2.82 -17.52 14.44
CA VAL A 274 -3.36 -18.79 14.96
C VAL A 274 -4.82 -18.97 14.54
N GLY A 275 -5.62 -17.91 14.53
CA GLY A 275 -7.00 -17.94 14.02
C GLY A 275 -7.10 -18.25 12.52
N GLU A 276 -6.21 -17.69 11.71
CA GLU A 276 -6.10 -18.02 10.28
C GLU A 276 -5.70 -19.48 10.08
N LEU A 277 -4.70 -19.97 10.82
CA LEU A 277 -4.28 -21.38 10.79
C LEU A 277 -5.44 -22.33 11.16
N ALA A 278 -6.22 -21.99 12.20
CA ALA A 278 -7.41 -22.74 12.58
C ALA A 278 -8.48 -22.75 11.47
N SER A 279 -8.65 -21.63 10.76
CA SER A 279 -9.55 -21.55 9.61
C SER A 279 -9.10 -22.42 8.44
N HIS A 280 -7.78 -22.53 8.20
CA HIS A 280 -7.23 -23.47 7.22
C HIS A 280 -7.47 -24.92 7.63
N LEU A 281 -7.25 -25.28 8.90
CA LEU A 281 -7.56 -26.62 9.41
C LEU A 281 -9.03 -26.99 9.22
N ALA A 282 -9.95 -26.07 9.52
CA ALA A 282 -11.38 -26.30 9.33
C ALA A 282 -11.74 -26.55 7.86
N ARG A 283 -11.15 -25.79 6.93
CA ARG A 283 -11.34 -26.00 5.47
C ARG A 283 -10.77 -27.33 5.00
N THR A 284 -9.58 -27.71 5.48
CA THR A 284 -8.97 -29.00 5.14
C THR A 284 -9.77 -30.17 5.69
N TRP A 285 -10.36 -30.04 6.88
CA TRP A 285 -11.26 -31.05 7.43
C TRP A 285 -12.53 -31.22 6.60
N ALA A 286 -13.16 -30.12 6.17
CA ALA A 286 -14.30 -30.18 5.24
C ALA A 286 -13.92 -30.85 3.90
N LEU A 287 -12.69 -30.59 3.42
CA LEU A 287 -12.16 -31.23 2.22
C LEU A 287 -11.92 -32.73 2.43
N GLU A 288 -11.36 -33.16 3.57
CA GLU A 288 -11.21 -34.59 3.94
C GLU A 288 -12.56 -35.30 3.88
N GLU A 289 -13.60 -34.73 4.49
CA GLU A 289 -14.95 -35.32 4.54
C GLU A 289 -15.51 -35.53 3.11
N SER A 290 -15.29 -34.56 2.22
CA SER A 290 -15.70 -34.66 0.81
C SER A 290 -14.92 -35.72 0.02
N LEU A 291 -13.63 -35.87 0.32
CA LEU A 291 -12.74 -36.85 -0.34
C LEU A 291 -12.93 -38.26 0.20
N ARG A 292 -13.38 -38.41 1.45
CA ARG A 292 -13.71 -39.70 2.04
C ARG A 292 -14.82 -40.43 1.28
N ALA A 293 -15.77 -39.68 0.72
CA ALA A 293 -16.80 -40.22 -0.15
C ALA A 293 -16.26 -40.75 -1.50
N GLN A 294 -15.07 -40.30 -1.92
CA GLN A 294 -14.41 -40.73 -3.17
C GLN A 294 -13.41 -41.87 -2.96
N PHE A 295 -12.61 -41.84 -1.88
CA PHE A 295 -11.54 -42.82 -1.64
C PHE A 295 -11.97 -44.03 -0.81
N GLY A 296 -13.09 -43.96 -0.07
CA GLY A 296 -13.58 -45.08 0.76
C GLY A 296 -12.74 -45.39 2.02
N ASN A 297 -11.53 -44.85 2.14
CA ASN A 297 -10.71 -44.88 3.36
C ASN A 297 -10.39 -43.45 3.85
N ARG A 298 -10.41 -43.26 5.17
CA ARG A 298 -10.15 -41.98 5.84
C ARG A 298 -8.69 -41.53 5.71
N GLU A 299 -7.75 -42.47 5.76
CA GLU A 299 -6.31 -42.16 5.77
C GLU A 299 -5.86 -41.54 4.44
N GLU A 300 -6.25 -42.14 3.30
CA GLU A 300 -5.98 -41.59 1.97
C GLU A 300 -6.68 -40.25 1.72
N ALA A 301 -7.90 -40.07 2.22
CA ALA A 301 -8.65 -38.82 2.11
C ALA A 301 -7.96 -37.69 2.88
N LEU A 302 -7.46 -37.96 4.08
CA LEU A 302 -6.70 -37.00 4.89
C LEU A 302 -5.39 -36.62 4.20
N GLU A 303 -4.61 -37.60 3.72
CA GLU A 303 -3.37 -37.33 3.01
C GLU A 303 -3.60 -36.48 1.75
N ALA A 304 -4.66 -36.75 0.99
CA ALA A 304 -5.01 -35.97 -0.18
C ALA A 304 -5.46 -34.54 0.19
N ALA A 305 -6.26 -34.38 1.24
CA ALA A 305 -6.72 -33.06 1.71
C ALA A 305 -5.55 -32.20 2.21
N VAL A 306 -4.65 -32.78 3.00
CA VAL A 306 -3.44 -32.11 3.51
C VAL A 306 -2.51 -31.74 2.37
N ARG A 307 -2.30 -32.63 1.40
CA ARG A 307 -1.45 -32.37 0.22
C ARG A 307 -1.96 -31.19 -0.60
N ARG A 308 -3.28 -31.08 -0.78
CA ARG A 308 -3.93 -29.96 -1.48
C ARG A 308 -3.88 -28.64 -0.71
N SER A 309 -3.81 -28.72 0.63
CA SER A 309 -3.80 -27.55 1.51
C SER A 309 -2.38 -27.15 1.96
N ARG A 310 -1.34 -27.78 1.38
CA ARG A 310 0.03 -27.74 1.91
C ARG A 310 0.64 -26.35 1.88
N GLU A 311 0.46 -25.61 0.78
CA GLU A 311 1.01 -24.25 0.63
C GLU A 311 0.41 -23.30 1.67
N GLN A 312 -0.93 -23.36 1.86
CA GLN A 312 -1.60 -22.50 2.83
C GLN A 312 -1.16 -22.81 4.27
N PHE A 313 -0.93 -24.09 4.59
CA PHE A 313 -0.36 -24.46 5.88
C PHE A 313 1.08 -23.98 6.05
N GLN A 314 1.90 -24.04 4.99
CA GLN A 314 3.27 -23.56 5.03
C GLN A 314 3.34 -22.06 5.31
N GLU A 315 2.53 -21.26 4.62
CA GLU A 315 2.43 -19.81 4.85
C GLU A 315 1.93 -19.50 6.26
N ALA A 316 0.80 -20.11 6.67
CA ALA A 316 0.21 -19.85 7.98
C ALA A 316 1.14 -20.26 9.14
N LEU A 317 1.86 -21.38 9.01
CA LEU A 317 2.85 -21.81 10.01
C LEU A 317 4.08 -20.90 10.01
N ALA A 318 4.54 -20.42 8.85
CA ALA A 318 5.64 -19.48 8.74
C ALA A 318 5.29 -18.12 9.39
N ASP A 319 4.07 -17.64 9.22
CA ASP A 319 3.57 -16.41 9.84
C ASP A 319 3.47 -16.56 11.37
N CYS A 320 2.97 -17.70 11.85
CA CYS A 320 2.94 -18.01 13.28
C CYS A 320 4.37 -18.05 13.85
N LEU A 321 5.29 -18.75 13.18
CA LEU A 321 6.69 -18.82 13.58
C LEU A 321 7.34 -17.43 13.60
N THR A 322 7.04 -16.60 12.61
CA THR A 322 7.54 -15.23 12.52
C THR A 322 7.08 -14.39 13.72
N CYS A 323 5.82 -14.52 14.13
CA CYS A 323 5.31 -13.84 15.33
C CYS A 323 5.98 -14.35 16.61
N MET A 324 6.19 -15.67 16.73
CA MET A 324 6.89 -16.27 17.87
C MET A 324 8.35 -15.83 17.95
N LEU A 325 9.06 -15.77 16.83
CA LEU A 325 10.44 -15.30 16.77
C LEU A 325 10.55 -13.83 17.15
N ARG A 326 9.63 -12.97 16.66
CA ARG A 326 9.53 -11.57 17.07
C ARG A 326 9.32 -11.42 18.57
N LEU A 327 8.35 -12.16 19.13
CA LEU A 327 8.03 -12.10 20.55
C LEU A 327 9.21 -12.58 21.40
N ALA A 328 9.83 -13.70 21.04
CA ALA A 328 10.99 -14.23 21.75
C ALA A 328 12.17 -13.25 21.71
N ASN A 329 12.47 -12.68 20.54
CA ASN A 329 13.52 -11.68 20.39
C ASN A 329 13.28 -10.44 21.26
N ARG A 330 12.02 -9.98 21.32
CA ARG A 330 11.63 -8.81 22.12
C ARG A 330 11.73 -9.06 23.62
N LEU A 331 11.34 -10.24 24.06
CA LEU A 331 11.42 -10.66 25.46
C LEU A 331 12.85 -11.11 25.86
N GLY A 332 13.81 -11.08 24.94
CA GLY A 332 15.19 -11.55 25.19
C GLY A 332 15.28 -13.07 25.41
N ILE A 333 14.30 -13.84 24.93
CA ILE A 333 14.21 -15.28 25.12
C ILE A 333 14.97 -16.01 24.02
N ASP A 334 15.92 -16.87 24.43
CA ASP A 334 16.47 -17.92 23.58
C ASP A 334 15.45 -19.05 23.40
N LEU A 335 14.78 -19.06 22.26
CA LEU A 335 13.66 -19.96 22.00
C LEU A 335 14.14 -21.39 21.79
N GLU A 336 15.30 -21.58 21.15
CA GLU A 336 15.90 -22.89 20.93
C GLU A 336 16.36 -23.52 22.24
N GLY A 337 17.06 -22.76 23.08
CA GLY A 337 17.46 -23.22 24.41
C GLY A 337 16.26 -23.57 25.30
N ALA A 338 15.20 -22.75 25.27
CA ALA A 338 13.96 -23.03 25.99
C ALA A 338 13.25 -24.31 25.51
N TYR A 339 13.16 -24.52 24.20
CA TYR A 339 12.60 -25.73 23.61
C TYR A 339 13.41 -26.98 23.97
N MET A 340 14.75 -26.90 23.87
CA MET A 340 15.64 -28.02 24.19
C MET A 340 15.64 -28.39 25.66
N ARG A 341 15.47 -27.43 26.58
CA ARG A 341 15.27 -27.72 28.02
C ARG A 341 13.95 -28.46 28.25
N ARG A 342 12.86 -28.00 27.64
CA ARG A 342 11.53 -28.62 27.77
C ARG A 342 11.47 -30.05 27.23
N LEU A 343 12.26 -30.36 26.19
CA LEU A 343 12.42 -31.73 25.70
C LEU A 343 13.16 -32.66 26.67
N ARG A 344 14.05 -32.13 27.52
CA ARG A 344 14.81 -32.92 28.51
C ARG A 344 14.04 -33.10 29.83
N GLU A 345 13.16 -32.17 30.17
CA GLU A 345 12.37 -32.16 31.41
C GLU A 345 10.88 -31.85 31.12
N PRO A 346 10.08 -32.83 30.64
CA PRO A 346 8.70 -32.58 30.22
C PRO A 346 7.73 -32.22 31.36
N ASP A 347 8.03 -32.60 32.62
CA ASP A 347 7.10 -32.52 33.77
C ASP A 347 7.46 -31.47 34.85
N ALA A 348 8.36 -30.52 34.57
CA ALA A 348 8.70 -29.47 35.54
C ALA A 348 7.50 -28.52 35.80
N PRO A 349 7.17 -28.19 37.08
CA PRO A 349 6.01 -27.36 37.42
C PRO A 349 6.15 -25.93 36.86
N ARG A 350 5.04 -25.37 36.35
CA ARG A 350 4.97 -23.97 35.90
C ARG A 350 4.88 -23.07 37.13
N ASP A 351 5.89 -22.22 37.35
CA ASP A 351 5.86 -21.24 38.44
C ASP A 351 4.89 -20.11 38.06
N GLU A 352 3.67 -20.16 38.59
CA GLU A 352 2.61 -19.17 38.37
C GLU A 352 2.77 -18.00 39.35
N ARG A 353 3.81 -17.17 39.20
CA ARG A 353 3.84 -15.82 39.78
C ARG A 353 4.60 -14.86 38.88
N GLY A 354 3.90 -13.81 38.43
CA GLY A 354 4.44 -12.68 37.67
C GLY A 354 3.35 -11.96 36.91
#